data_AF-A0A4D4L9N2-F1
#
_entry.id   AF-A0A4D4L9N2-F1
#
_cell.length_a   1.000
_cell.length_b   1.000
_cell.length_c   1.000
_cell.angle_alpha   90.00
_cell.angle_beta   90.00
_cell.angle_gamma   90.00
#
_symmetry.space_group_name_H-M   'P 1'
#
loop_
_entity.id
_entity.type
_entity.pdbx_description
1 polymer ?
#
loop_
_entity_poly.entity_id
_entity_poly.type
_entity_poly.pdbx_seq_one_letter_code
_entity_poly.pdbx_strand_id
1 'polypeptide(L)'
;MLGHLIRVQARSALGDFAAADRHAAAAERLGERHERPLVGVFTAWYRALRLAAAGPADEAAVEAAYRNAAARLDGAGMPGLEHGLLPLALLCLRVERGRPAPTDADLGWGPYAPWARPLVLLAQDRRAEAAAALRTVPEPPRDLLLEALWCLTGRAAIAVGDRETIARAHAALTPAAAELAGAGSGLLTLGPVSRHLTDLAEALR
;
A
#
# COMPACT_ATOMS: atom_id res chain seq x y z
N MET A 1 -3.24 -17.21 -17.27
CA MET A 1 -3.97 -16.24 -16.41
C MET A 1 -3.10 -15.79 -15.23
N LEU A 2 -2.74 -16.68 -14.31
CA LEU A 2 -1.84 -16.35 -13.18
C LEU A 2 -0.52 -15.69 -13.61
N GLY A 3 0.12 -16.21 -14.66
CA GLY A 3 1.34 -15.60 -15.20
C GLY A 3 1.15 -14.14 -15.68
N HIS A 4 -0.05 -13.75 -16.14
CA HIS A 4 -0.33 -12.35 -16.46
C HIS A 4 -0.52 -11.50 -15.22
N LEU A 5 -1.15 -12.02 -14.16
CA LEU A 5 -1.29 -11.30 -12.89
C LEU A 5 0.07 -11.06 -12.21
N ILE A 6 0.95 -12.06 -12.22
CA ILE A 6 2.34 -11.90 -11.74
C ILE A 6 3.10 -10.84 -12.55
N ARG A 7 2.86 -10.79 -13.88
CA ARG A 7 3.46 -9.74 -14.71
C ARG A 7 2.87 -8.36 -14.43
N VAL A 8 1.57 -8.24 -14.14
CA VAL A 8 0.96 -6.99 -13.68
C VAL A 8 1.64 -6.51 -12.40
N GLN A 9 1.80 -7.40 -11.42
CA GLN A 9 2.46 -7.14 -10.14
C GLN A 9 3.90 -6.65 -10.33
N ALA A 10 4.75 -7.44 -11.01
CA ALA A 10 6.15 -7.09 -11.23
C ALA A 10 6.31 -5.77 -12.03
N ARG A 11 5.46 -5.55 -13.05
CA ARG A 11 5.51 -4.31 -13.83
C ARG A 11 4.99 -3.10 -13.06
N SER A 12 4.02 -3.29 -12.17
CA SER A 12 3.53 -2.23 -11.28
C SER A 12 4.58 -1.81 -10.26
N ALA A 13 5.30 -2.78 -9.66
CA ALA A 13 6.44 -2.49 -8.78
C ALA A 13 7.46 -1.57 -9.47
N LEU A 14 7.79 -1.86 -10.72
CA LEU A 14 8.74 -1.08 -11.52
C LEU A 14 8.16 0.20 -12.14
N GLY A 15 6.88 0.52 -11.91
CA GLY A 15 6.20 1.66 -12.54
C GLY A 15 6.01 1.54 -14.06
N ASP A 16 6.26 0.37 -14.67
CA ASP A 16 6.02 0.09 -16.10
C ASP A 16 4.53 -0.20 -16.34
N PHE A 17 3.71 0.84 -16.15
CA PHE A 17 2.26 0.71 -16.25
C PHE A 17 1.79 0.38 -17.68
N ALA A 18 2.53 0.80 -18.70
CA ALA A 18 2.20 0.44 -20.08
C ALA A 18 2.31 -1.08 -20.31
N ALA A 19 3.31 -1.76 -19.75
CA ALA A 19 3.39 -3.21 -19.81
C ALA A 19 2.37 -3.90 -18.89
N ALA A 20 2.16 -3.36 -17.69
CA ALA A 20 1.15 -3.87 -16.77
C ALA A 20 -0.26 -3.83 -17.41
N ASP A 21 -0.62 -2.75 -18.10
CA ASP A 21 -1.90 -2.58 -18.81
C ASP A 21 -2.13 -3.69 -19.84
N ARG A 22 -1.10 -4.01 -20.64
CA ARG A 22 -1.19 -5.09 -21.65
C ARG A 22 -1.44 -6.45 -20.99
N HIS A 23 -0.81 -6.71 -19.85
CA HIS A 23 -0.99 -7.95 -19.11
C HIS A 23 -2.33 -8.01 -18.38
N ALA A 24 -2.82 -6.90 -17.83
CA ALA A 24 -4.15 -6.81 -17.25
C ALA A 24 -5.23 -7.11 -18.32
N ALA A 25 -5.16 -6.47 -19.48
CA ALA A 25 -6.09 -6.73 -20.58
C ALA A 25 -6.01 -8.19 -21.08
N ALA A 26 -4.82 -8.78 -21.13
CA ALA A 26 -4.67 -10.20 -21.49
C ALA A 26 -5.25 -11.13 -20.42
N ALA A 27 -5.10 -10.79 -19.14
CA ALA A 27 -5.71 -11.54 -18.04
C ALA A 27 -7.24 -11.48 -18.13
N GLU A 28 -7.82 -10.31 -18.36
CA GLU A 28 -9.29 -10.13 -18.48
C GLU A 28 -9.87 -10.96 -19.62
N ARG A 29 -9.28 -10.89 -20.82
CA ARG A 29 -9.74 -11.72 -21.96
C ARG A 29 -9.68 -13.21 -21.67
N LEU A 30 -8.69 -13.66 -20.89
CA LEU A 30 -8.62 -15.05 -20.43
C LEU A 30 -9.64 -15.33 -19.32
N GLY A 31 -9.88 -14.36 -18.44
CA GLY A 31 -10.85 -14.44 -17.35
C GLY A 31 -12.26 -14.65 -17.88
N GLU A 32 -12.66 -13.86 -18.88
CA GLU A 32 -13.93 -13.97 -19.58
C GLU A 32 -14.07 -15.34 -20.26
N ARG A 33 -13.08 -15.74 -21.06
CA ARG A 33 -13.12 -17.02 -21.80
C ARG A 33 -13.18 -18.26 -20.92
N HIS A 34 -12.70 -18.18 -19.68
CA HIS A 34 -12.63 -19.31 -18.76
C HIS A 34 -13.50 -19.11 -17.51
N GLU A 35 -14.42 -18.15 -17.55
CA GLU A 35 -15.38 -17.85 -16.48
C GLU A 35 -14.70 -17.73 -15.10
N ARG A 36 -13.60 -16.95 -15.04
CA ARG A 36 -12.84 -16.68 -13.82
C ARG A 36 -13.13 -15.26 -13.30
N PRO A 37 -14.23 -15.05 -12.56
CA PRO A 37 -14.65 -13.71 -12.12
C PRO A 37 -13.61 -13.01 -11.24
N LEU A 38 -12.79 -13.76 -10.49
CA LEU A 38 -11.73 -13.20 -9.65
C LEU A 38 -10.69 -12.37 -10.41
N VAL A 39 -10.50 -12.61 -11.72
CA VAL A 39 -9.62 -11.76 -12.54
C VAL A 39 -10.12 -10.32 -12.58
N GLY A 40 -11.44 -10.12 -12.66
CA GLY A 40 -12.07 -8.80 -12.65
C GLY A 40 -11.84 -8.06 -11.33
N VAL A 41 -11.71 -8.78 -10.22
CA VAL A 41 -11.39 -8.21 -8.91
C VAL A 41 -9.95 -7.69 -8.90
N PHE A 42 -8.97 -8.53 -9.23
CA PHE A 42 -7.56 -8.13 -9.24
C PHE A 42 -7.27 -6.98 -10.22
N THR A 43 -7.91 -7.01 -11.40
CA THR A 43 -7.72 -5.96 -12.41
C THR A 43 -8.45 -4.66 -12.06
N ALA A 44 -9.52 -4.70 -11.25
CA ALA A 44 -10.11 -3.49 -10.67
C ALA A 44 -9.18 -2.82 -9.65
N TRP A 45 -8.59 -3.62 -8.75
CA TRP A 45 -7.59 -3.15 -7.80
C TRP A 45 -6.35 -2.57 -8.51
N TYR A 46 -5.86 -3.25 -9.54
CA TYR A 46 -4.77 -2.75 -10.37
C TYR A 46 -5.10 -1.38 -11.01
N ARG A 47 -6.33 -1.18 -11.52
CA ARG A 47 -6.73 0.11 -12.07
C ARG A 47 -6.73 1.23 -11.02
N ALA A 48 -7.19 0.94 -9.81
CA ALA A 48 -7.17 1.89 -8.70
C ALA A 48 -5.72 2.25 -8.30
N LEU A 49 -4.85 1.24 -8.18
CA LEU A 49 -3.40 1.41 -8.02
C LEU A 49 -2.80 2.29 -9.12
N ARG A 50 -3.07 1.98 -10.40
CA ARG A 50 -2.54 2.73 -11.54
C ARG A 50 -2.99 4.19 -11.51
N LEU A 51 -4.24 4.45 -11.11
CA LEU A 51 -4.76 5.80 -10.93
C LEU A 51 -4.03 6.54 -9.79
N ALA A 52 -3.81 5.87 -8.66
CA ALA A 52 -3.06 6.42 -7.52
C ALA A 52 -1.61 6.78 -7.91
N ALA A 53 -0.96 5.90 -8.69
CA ALA A 53 0.42 6.07 -9.14
C ALA A 53 0.60 7.14 -10.23
N ALA A 54 -0.47 7.55 -10.91
CA ALA A 54 -0.39 8.47 -12.04
C ALA A 54 0.07 9.89 -11.65
N GLY A 55 0.07 10.24 -10.36
CA GLY A 55 0.56 11.54 -9.86
C GLY A 55 -0.57 12.54 -9.65
N PRO A 56 -0.92 13.42 -10.61
CA PRO A 56 -1.83 14.54 -10.39
C PRO A 56 -3.31 14.13 -10.35
N ALA A 57 -3.62 12.85 -10.12
CA ALA A 57 -4.98 12.40 -9.92
C ALA A 57 -5.58 13.08 -8.68
N ASP A 58 -6.84 13.47 -8.80
CA ASP A 58 -7.66 13.95 -7.69
C ASP A 58 -7.75 12.86 -6.62
N GLU A 59 -7.42 13.21 -5.37
CA GLU A 59 -7.45 12.30 -4.21
C GLU A 59 -8.84 11.67 -4.07
N ALA A 60 -9.91 12.44 -4.28
CA ALA A 60 -11.28 11.95 -4.20
C ALA A 60 -11.58 10.89 -5.27
N ALA A 61 -11.04 11.05 -6.48
CA ALA A 61 -11.20 10.09 -7.56
C ALA A 61 -10.44 8.78 -7.28
N VAL A 62 -9.21 8.87 -6.73
CA VAL A 62 -8.42 7.69 -6.33
C VAL A 62 -9.12 6.93 -5.19
N GLU A 63 -9.60 7.66 -4.18
CA GLU A 63 -10.34 7.11 -3.06
C GLU A 63 -11.62 6.40 -3.52
N ALA A 64 -12.39 7.02 -4.43
CA ALA A 64 -13.55 6.39 -5.03
C ALA A 64 -13.19 5.12 -5.82
N ALA A 65 -12.07 5.13 -6.56
CA ALA A 65 -11.59 3.95 -7.28
C ALA A 65 -11.24 2.78 -6.33
N TYR A 66 -10.58 3.06 -5.19
CA TYR A 66 -10.32 2.03 -4.18
C TYR A 66 -11.59 1.48 -3.55
N ARG A 67 -12.56 2.33 -3.20
CA ARG A 67 -13.86 1.88 -2.68
C ARG A 67 -14.62 1.02 -3.69
N ASN A 68 -14.62 1.40 -4.96
CA ASN A 68 -15.24 0.61 -6.03
C ASN A 68 -14.55 -0.75 -6.24
N ALA A 69 -13.22 -0.81 -6.09
CA ALA A 69 -12.48 -2.07 -6.14
C ALA A 69 -12.78 -2.96 -4.92
N ALA A 70 -12.91 -2.37 -3.73
CA ALA A 70 -13.28 -3.06 -2.51
C ALA A 70 -14.70 -3.65 -2.58
N ALA A 71 -15.68 -2.93 -3.12
CA ALA A 71 -17.04 -3.45 -3.29
C ALA A 71 -17.13 -4.70 -4.20
N ARG A 72 -16.12 -4.95 -5.05
CA ARG A 72 -16.01 -6.18 -5.86
C ARG A 72 -15.36 -7.34 -5.11
N LEU A 73 -14.79 -7.07 -3.94
CA LEU A 73 -14.15 -8.04 -3.07
C LEU A 73 -15.17 -8.71 -2.15
N ASP A 74 -16.23 -7.98 -1.79
CA ASP A 74 -17.34 -8.45 -0.96
C ASP A 74 -17.94 -9.73 -1.56
N GLY A 75 -17.92 -10.82 -0.77
CA GLY A 75 -18.47 -12.11 -1.20
C GLY A 75 -17.61 -12.85 -2.25
N ALA A 76 -16.41 -12.37 -2.58
CA ALA A 76 -15.49 -13.04 -3.51
C ALA A 76 -14.78 -14.26 -2.89
N GLY A 77 -15.02 -14.56 -1.60
CA GLY A 77 -14.41 -15.68 -0.90
C GLY A 77 -12.93 -15.48 -0.59
N MET A 78 -12.49 -14.22 -0.40
CA MET A 78 -11.08 -13.88 -0.17
C MET A 78 -10.89 -13.12 1.16
N PRO A 79 -11.22 -13.72 2.33
CA PRO A 79 -11.16 -13.02 3.62
C PRO A 79 -9.75 -12.54 3.99
N GLY A 80 -8.70 -13.24 3.53
CA GLY A 80 -7.31 -12.80 3.74
C GLY A 80 -6.93 -11.53 2.95
N LEU A 81 -7.73 -11.17 1.95
CA LEU A 81 -7.57 -9.96 1.14
C LEU A 81 -8.59 -8.88 1.53
N GLU A 82 -9.81 -9.29 1.89
CA GLU A 82 -10.93 -8.41 2.22
C GLU A 82 -10.69 -7.60 3.51
N HIS A 83 -10.24 -8.28 4.56
CA HIS A 83 -10.08 -7.65 5.87
C HIS A 83 -8.88 -6.68 5.86
N GLY A 84 -9.16 -5.38 5.98
CA GLY A 84 -8.14 -4.35 6.17
C GLY A 84 -7.51 -3.76 4.91
N LEU A 85 -7.70 -4.35 3.73
CA LEU A 85 -7.04 -3.87 2.51
C LEU A 85 -7.53 -2.48 2.09
N LEU A 86 -8.84 -2.21 2.12
CA LEU A 86 -9.36 -0.88 1.79
C LEU A 86 -8.84 0.19 2.77
N PRO A 87 -8.96 0.02 4.11
CA PRO A 87 -8.33 0.95 5.06
C PRO A 87 -6.84 1.15 4.83
N LEU A 88 -6.09 0.09 4.52
CA LEU A 88 -4.66 0.18 4.20
C LEU A 88 -4.39 1.00 2.93
N ALA A 89 -5.16 0.77 1.86
CA ALA A 89 -5.01 1.51 0.60
C ALA A 89 -5.30 3.01 0.78
N LEU A 90 -6.34 3.35 1.55
CA LEU A 90 -6.68 4.74 1.86
C LEU A 90 -5.63 5.41 2.77
N LEU A 91 -5.10 4.67 3.76
CA LEU A 91 -3.98 5.14 4.55
C LEU A 91 -2.77 5.44 3.67
N CYS A 92 -2.46 4.55 2.72
CA CYS A 92 -1.34 4.74 1.81
C CYS A 92 -1.50 6.00 0.96
N LEU A 93 -2.68 6.18 0.35
CA LEU A 93 -3.00 7.39 -0.42
C LEU A 93 -2.75 8.66 0.40
N ARG A 94 -3.27 8.71 1.63
CA ARG A 94 -3.15 9.90 2.49
C ARG A 94 -1.71 10.18 2.90
N VAL A 95 -0.96 9.15 3.29
CA VAL A 95 0.45 9.30 3.70
C VAL A 95 1.33 9.76 2.54
N GLU A 96 1.08 9.27 1.32
CA GLU A 96 1.76 9.71 0.09
C GLU A 96 1.54 11.21 -0.17
N ARG A 97 0.33 11.69 0.11
CA ARG A 97 -0.08 13.11 0.02
C ARG A 97 0.31 13.97 1.22
N GLY A 98 0.98 13.41 2.22
CA GLY A 98 1.34 14.13 3.45
C GLY A 98 0.13 14.52 4.31
N ARG A 99 -1.01 13.81 4.16
CA ARG A 99 -2.22 14.00 4.96
C ARG A 99 -2.17 13.08 6.19
N PRO A 100 -2.75 13.48 7.33
CA PRO A 100 -2.86 12.61 8.50
C PRO A 100 -3.63 11.32 8.20
N ALA A 101 -3.30 10.25 8.91
CA ALA A 101 -4.02 8.98 8.84
C ALA A 101 -5.52 9.17 9.16
N PRO A 102 -6.42 8.36 8.58
CA PRO A 102 -7.82 8.32 9.00
C PRO A 102 -7.94 7.97 10.49
N THR A 103 -8.85 8.64 11.20
CA THR A 103 -9.04 8.46 12.65
C THR A 103 -10.37 7.81 13.01
N ASP A 104 -11.18 7.43 12.02
CA ASP A 104 -12.49 6.82 12.22
C ASP A 104 -12.34 5.47 12.94
N ALA A 105 -13.06 5.31 14.05
CA ALA A 105 -12.91 4.18 14.96
C ALA A 105 -13.46 2.86 14.39
N ASP A 106 -14.31 2.94 13.38
CA ASP A 106 -14.96 1.83 12.68
C ASP A 106 -14.15 1.29 11.49
N LEU A 107 -13.00 1.90 11.17
CA LEU A 107 -12.10 1.37 10.14
C LEU A 107 -11.55 0.00 10.57
N GLY A 108 -12.05 -1.04 9.91
CA GLY A 108 -11.61 -2.42 10.10
C GLY A 108 -10.22 -2.67 9.53
N TRP A 109 -9.16 -2.21 10.22
CA TRP A 109 -7.75 -2.36 9.83
C TRP A 109 -7.30 -3.81 9.62
N GLY A 110 -8.05 -4.78 10.16
CA GLY A 110 -7.78 -6.21 10.03
C GLY A 110 -6.35 -6.56 10.47
N PRO A 111 -5.60 -7.39 9.72
CA PRO A 111 -4.24 -7.77 10.06
C PRO A 111 -3.26 -6.60 10.03
N TYR A 112 -3.60 -5.48 9.38
CA TYR A 112 -2.70 -4.32 9.22
C TYR A 112 -2.75 -3.33 10.39
N ALA A 113 -3.61 -3.58 11.40
CA ALA A 113 -3.77 -2.70 12.56
C ALA A 113 -2.44 -2.32 13.25
N PRO A 114 -1.45 -3.22 13.43
CA PRO A 114 -0.19 -2.85 14.07
C PRO A 114 0.57 -1.73 13.33
N TRP A 115 0.57 -1.73 12.00
CA TRP A 115 1.29 -0.72 11.20
C TRP A 115 0.50 0.58 11.03
N ALA A 116 -0.84 0.53 11.07
CA ALA A 116 -1.69 1.72 11.02
C ALA A 116 -1.69 2.49 12.35
N ARG A 117 -1.72 1.76 13.48
CA ARG A 117 -1.95 2.33 14.82
C ARG A 117 -1.02 3.50 15.20
N PRO A 118 0.32 3.45 14.98
CA PRO A 118 1.19 4.59 15.29
C PRO A 118 0.81 5.86 14.51
N LEU A 119 0.44 5.73 13.24
CA LEU A 119 0.05 6.85 12.38
C LEU A 119 -1.31 7.43 12.78
N VAL A 120 -2.26 6.58 13.17
CA VAL A 120 -3.58 7.02 13.70
C VAL A 120 -3.39 7.80 15.01
N LEU A 121 -2.55 7.30 15.92
CA LEU A 121 -2.25 8.00 17.18
C LEU A 121 -1.54 9.34 16.93
N LEU A 122 -0.65 9.42 15.94
CA LEU A 122 -0.04 10.68 15.52
C LEU A 122 -1.07 11.67 14.96
N ALA A 123 -2.03 11.20 14.16
CA ALA A 123 -3.13 12.03 13.63
C ALA A 123 -4.07 12.54 14.74
N GLN A 124 -4.05 11.92 15.91
CA GLN A 124 -4.78 12.33 17.12
C GLN A 124 -3.92 13.14 18.10
N ASP A 125 -2.71 13.58 17.70
CA ASP A 125 -1.74 14.30 18.54
C ASP A 125 -1.24 13.50 19.77
N ARG A 126 -1.39 12.17 19.76
CA ARG A 126 -0.99 11.27 20.87
C ARG A 126 0.41 10.72 20.68
N ARG A 127 1.40 11.63 20.59
CA ARG A 127 2.80 11.32 20.23
C ARG A 127 3.44 10.24 21.12
N ALA A 128 3.28 10.32 22.45
CA ALA A 128 3.90 9.36 23.37
C ALA A 128 3.34 7.94 23.18
N GLU A 129 2.04 7.83 22.94
CA GLU A 129 1.37 6.55 22.69
C GLU A 129 1.71 6.01 21.31
N ALA A 130 1.86 6.88 20.31
CA ALA A 130 2.36 6.50 19.00
C ALA A 130 3.77 5.90 19.09
N ALA A 131 4.67 6.51 19.87
CA ALA A 131 6.01 5.98 20.11
C ALA A 131 5.98 4.62 20.84
N ALA A 132 5.08 4.46 21.81
CA ALA A 132 4.88 3.17 22.47
C ALA A 132 4.32 2.10 21.52
N ALA A 133 3.35 2.45 20.69
CA ALA A 133 2.80 1.56 19.67
C ALA A 133 3.87 1.15 18.64
N LEU A 134 4.69 2.10 18.17
CA LEU A 134 5.77 1.86 17.21
C LEU A 134 6.75 0.78 17.69
N ARG A 135 7.16 0.82 18.96
CA ARG A 135 8.06 -0.18 19.55
C ARG A 135 7.50 -1.60 19.57
N THR A 136 6.17 -1.74 19.45
CA THR A 136 5.48 -3.04 19.42
C THR A 136 5.09 -3.48 18.02
N VAL A 137 5.39 -2.68 16.99
CA VAL A 137 5.08 -3.02 15.60
C VAL A 137 5.89 -4.27 15.22
N PRO A 138 5.24 -5.35 14.77
CA PRO A 138 5.95 -6.53 14.30
C PRO A 138 6.72 -6.22 13.02
N GLU A 139 7.77 -6.99 12.76
CA GLU A 139 8.46 -6.91 11.49
C GLU A 139 7.48 -7.21 10.34
N PRO A 140 7.42 -6.36 9.30
CA PRO A 140 6.60 -6.64 8.13
C PRO A 140 6.83 -8.04 7.55
N PRO A 141 5.77 -8.79 7.20
CA PRO A 141 5.92 -10.08 6.53
C PRO A 141 6.65 -9.92 5.19
N ARG A 142 7.40 -10.96 4.78
CA ARG A 142 8.12 -11.00 3.49
C ARG A 142 7.17 -11.34 2.33
N ASP A 143 6.14 -10.54 2.16
CA ASP A 143 5.14 -10.65 1.11
C ASP A 143 5.13 -9.39 0.20
N LEU A 144 4.13 -9.29 -0.68
CA LEU A 144 4.01 -8.22 -1.67
C LEU A 144 3.67 -6.84 -1.09
N LEU A 145 3.48 -6.73 0.24
CA LEU A 145 3.21 -5.48 0.95
C LEU A 145 4.37 -5.05 1.85
N LEU A 146 5.49 -5.79 1.86
CA LEU A 146 6.68 -5.54 2.67
C LEU A 146 7.11 -4.06 2.60
N GLU A 147 7.27 -3.52 1.39
CA GLU A 147 7.75 -2.15 1.19
C GLU A 147 6.75 -1.12 1.72
N ALA A 148 5.45 -1.33 1.49
CA ALA A 148 4.42 -0.41 1.98
C ALA A 148 4.42 -0.35 3.52
N LEU A 149 4.47 -1.52 4.18
CA LEU A 149 4.46 -1.60 5.64
C LEU A 149 5.76 -1.03 6.27
N TRP A 150 6.91 -1.23 5.63
CA TRP A 150 8.16 -0.58 6.06
C TRP A 150 8.12 0.93 5.87
N CYS A 151 7.55 1.43 4.78
CA CYS A 151 7.40 2.87 4.60
C CYS A 151 6.45 3.48 5.66
N LEU A 152 5.31 2.84 5.97
CA LEU A 152 4.41 3.30 7.05
C LEU A 152 5.12 3.34 8.42
N THR A 153 5.87 2.27 8.73
CA THR A 153 6.71 2.19 9.94
C THR A 153 7.74 3.32 9.99
N GLY A 154 8.45 3.53 8.88
CA GLY A 154 9.45 4.58 8.74
C GLY A 154 8.87 5.98 8.91
N ARG A 155 7.68 6.24 8.35
CA ARG A 155 6.97 7.53 8.50
C ARG A 155 6.58 7.80 9.96
N ALA A 156 6.07 6.78 10.66
CA ALA A 156 5.81 6.89 12.09
C ALA A 156 7.09 7.11 12.91
N ALA A 157 8.18 6.43 12.56
CA ALA A 157 9.47 6.54 13.22
C ALA A 157 10.11 7.92 13.08
N ILE A 158 10.10 8.51 11.88
CA ILE A 158 10.50 9.89 11.63
C ILE A 158 9.67 10.82 12.51
N ALA A 159 8.34 10.65 12.50
CA ALA A 159 7.46 11.52 13.25
C ALA A 159 7.78 11.48 14.74
N VAL A 160 8.04 10.32 15.36
CA VAL A 160 8.35 10.22 16.80
C VAL A 160 9.83 10.40 17.17
N GLY A 161 10.73 10.42 16.19
CA GLY A 161 12.18 10.55 16.39
C GLY A 161 12.89 9.23 16.75
N ASP A 162 12.34 8.08 16.38
CA ASP A 162 12.92 6.76 16.67
C ASP A 162 14.02 6.41 15.64
N ARG A 163 15.26 6.82 15.93
CA ARG A 163 16.41 6.62 15.03
C ARG A 163 16.73 5.16 14.72
N GLU A 164 16.48 4.24 15.66
CA GLU A 164 16.73 2.81 15.43
C GLU A 164 15.76 2.27 14.37
N THR A 165 14.47 2.55 14.54
CA THR A 165 13.44 2.13 13.59
C THR A 165 13.64 2.80 12.22
N ILE A 166 14.06 4.07 12.18
CA ILE A 166 14.42 4.76 10.92
C ILE A 166 15.54 4.02 10.19
N ALA A 167 16.63 3.66 10.88
CA ALA A 167 17.75 2.94 10.26
C ALA A 167 17.34 1.55 9.73
N ARG A 168 16.50 0.83 10.48
CA ARG A 168 15.95 -0.48 10.06
C ARG A 168 15.09 -0.35 8.81
N ALA A 169 14.16 0.62 8.79
CA ALA A 169 13.31 0.88 7.63
C ALA A 169 14.14 1.27 6.40
N HIS A 170 15.15 2.13 6.57
CA HIS A 170 16.06 2.51 5.49
C HIS A 170 16.78 1.29 4.91
N ALA A 171 17.38 0.45 5.75
CA ALA A 171 18.08 -0.76 5.31
C ALA A 171 17.14 -1.74 4.58
N ALA A 172 15.92 -1.95 5.10
CA ALA A 172 14.93 -2.84 4.51
C ALA A 172 14.40 -2.36 3.16
N LEU A 173 14.27 -1.04 2.97
CA LEU A 173 13.74 -0.43 1.74
C LEU A 173 14.81 -0.22 0.66
N THR A 174 16.09 -0.17 1.03
CA THR A 174 17.20 0.09 0.09
C THR A 174 17.21 -0.83 -1.14
N PRO A 175 16.96 -2.16 -1.03
CA PRO A 175 16.91 -3.04 -2.20
C PRO A 175 15.83 -2.67 -3.22
N ALA A 176 14.73 -2.06 -2.78
CA ALA A 176 13.59 -1.68 -3.60
C ALA A 176 13.63 -0.20 -4.02
N ALA A 177 14.80 0.47 -3.97
CA ALA A 177 14.91 1.92 -4.22
C ALA A 177 14.36 2.39 -5.58
N ALA A 178 14.34 1.50 -6.59
CA ALA A 178 13.81 1.77 -7.92
C ALA A 178 12.33 1.42 -8.10
N GLU A 179 11.64 1.02 -7.03
CA GLU A 179 10.26 0.53 -7.07
C GLU A 179 9.25 1.52 -6.47
N LEU A 180 7.98 1.26 -6.74
CA LEU A 180 6.84 1.88 -6.09
C LEU A 180 6.40 1.01 -4.90
N ALA A 181 6.46 1.55 -3.69
CA ALA A 181 6.15 0.83 -2.45
C ALA A 181 4.73 0.25 -2.50
N GLY A 182 4.60 -1.06 -2.29
CA GLY A 182 3.33 -1.80 -2.31
C GLY A 182 2.76 -2.09 -3.70
N ALA A 183 3.27 -1.47 -4.78
CA ALA A 183 2.72 -1.68 -6.12
C ALA A 183 2.98 -3.10 -6.65
N GLY A 184 3.97 -3.81 -6.09
CA GLY A 184 4.20 -5.24 -6.32
C GLY A 184 3.02 -6.13 -5.91
N SER A 185 2.13 -5.68 -5.03
CA SER A 185 0.86 -6.38 -4.75
C SER A 185 -0.10 -6.36 -5.94
N GLY A 186 0.00 -5.33 -6.79
CA GLY A 186 -1.01 -5.01 -7.81
C GLY A 186 -2.27 -4.35 -7.23
N LEU A 187 -2.26 -3.95 -5.95
CA LEU A 187 -3.46 -3.52 -5.23
C LEU A 187 -3.39 -2.07 -4.75
N LEU A 188 -2.25 -1.63 -4.22
CA LEU A 188 -2.09 -0.29 -3.64
C LEU A 188 -0.68 0.24 -3.85
N THR A 189 -0.47 1.53 -3.62
CA THR A 189 0.88 2.10 -3.61
C THR A 189 1.00 3.22 -2.59
N LEU A 190 2.21 3.35 -2.02
CA LEU A 190 2.65 4.49 -1.22
C LEU A 190 3.62 5.41 -1.99
N GLY A 191 3.63 5.29 -3.33
CA GLY A 191 4.53 6.04 -4.20
C GLY A 191 5.97 5.50 -4.21
N PRO A 192 6.92 6.26 -4.77
CA PRO A 192 8.30 5.81 -4.97
C PRO A 192 9.03 5.52 -3.66
N VAL A 193 9.66 4.35 -3.55
CA VAL A 193 10.50 3.97 -2.39
C VAL A 193 11.65 4.96 -2.21
N SER A 194 12.22 5.49 -3.30
CA SER A 194 13.29 6.49 -3.28
C SER A 194 12.93 7.76 -2.49
N ARG A 195 11.66 8.19 -2.49
CA ARG A 195 11.20 9.33 -1.70
C ARG A 195 11.24 9.01 -0.20
N HIS A 196 10.74 7.85 0.19
CA HIS A 196 10.78 7.39 1.58
C HIS A 196 12.21 7.20 2.07
N LEU A 197 13.10 6.65 1.24
CA LEU A 197 14.53 6.53 1.56
C LEU A 197 15.20 7.89 1.77
N THR A 198 14.84 8.89 0.98
CA THR A 198 15.35 10.27 1.13
C THR A 198 14.93 10.85 2.48
N ASP A 199 13.64 10.76 2.82
CA ASP A 199 13.10 11.25 4.10
C ASP A 199 13.75 10.54 5.30
N LEU A 200 13.95 9.21 5.21
CA LEU A 200 14.62 8.42 6.24
C LEU A 200 16.09 8.82 6.40
N ALA A 201 16.81 9.02 5.29
CA ALA A 201 18.21 9.43 5.31
C ALA A 201 18.39 10.84 5.89
N GLU A 202 17.46 11.76 5.61
CA GLU A 202 17.47 13.10 6.19
C GLU A 202 17.27 13.05 7.71
N ALA A 203 16.35 12.23 8.20
CA ALA A 203 16.10 12.08 9.64
C ALA A 203 17.23 11.37 10.41
N LEU A 204 18.15 10.69 9.72
CA LEU A 204 19.35 10.08 10.31
C LEU A 204 20.56 11.02 10.34
N ARG A 205 20.49 12.19 9.72
CA ARG A 205 21.53 13.21 9.88
C ARG A 205 21.52 13.80 11.29
#